data_AF-A0A1E3QV16-F1
#
_entry.id   AF-A0A1E3QV16-F1
#
_cell.length_a   1.000
_cell.length_b   1.000
_cell.length_c   1.000
_cell.angle_alpha   90.00
_cell.angle_beta   90.00
_cell.angle_gamma   90.00
#
_symmetry.space_group_name_H-M   'P 1'
#
loop_
_entity.id
_entity.type
_entity.pdbx_description
1 polymer ?
#
loop_
_entity_poly.entity_id
_entity_poly.type
_entity_poly.pdbx_seq_one_letter_code
_entity_poly.pdbx_strand_id
1 'polypeptide(L)'
;MYPPENFSLVLTDIYRSSFPKASNFGFLATLKLKSIVCLISEPYPDENLAFLEQQNVQLFQYGMPGNKEPFVKIPETSITQAIKTILDPANQPVLIHCNRGKHRTGCVVGCIRKLQNWNLTMIFDEYRKFAAPKQRALDQQFIELFNEDDCWCYANDMDLLPLKW
;
A
#
# COMPACT_ATOMS: atom_id res chain seq x y z
N MET A 1 -8.39 -6.41 -21.32
CA MET A 1 -7.93 -6.66 -19.94
C MET A 1 -7.26 -5.38 -19.46
N TYR A 2 -7.76 -4.73 -18.40
CA TYR A 2 -7.31 -3.40 -18.01
C TYR A 2 -6.86 -3.38 -16.55
N PRO A 3 -5.71 -2.76 -16.23
CA PRO A 3 -5.28 -2.58 -14.85
C PRO A 3 -6.27 -1.68 -14.09
N PRO A 4 -6.37 -1.80 -12.75
CA PRO A 4 -7.10 -0.83 -11.95
C PRO A 4 -6.53 0.58 -12.15
N GLU A 5 -7.32 1.62 -11.86
CA GLU A 5 -6.81 2.99 -11.89
C GLU A 5 -5.65 3.15 -10.90
N ASN A 6 -4.73 4.07 -11.18
CA ASN A 6 -3.55 4.31 -10.34
C ASN A 6 -2.69 3.06 -10.08
N PHE A 7 -2.79 2.03 -10.92
CA PHE A 7 -1.93 0.85 -10.84
C PHE A 7 -0.47 1.20 -11.17
N SER A 8 0.46 0.74 -10.35
CA SER A 8 1.90 0.86 -10.59
C SER A 8 2.67 -0.20 -9.82
N LEU A 9 3.84 -0.58 -10.33
CA LEU A 9 4.86 -1.26 -9.54
C LEU A 9 5.40 -0.27 -8.48
N VAL A 10 5.61 -0.75 -7.26
CA VAL A 10 6.30 -0.02 -6.18
C VAL A 10 7.73 -0.55 -6.06
N LEU A 11 7.84 -1.87 -5.88
CA LEU A 11 9.06 -2.67 -5.74
C LEU A 11 8.82 -4.03 -6.39
N THR A 12 9.86 -4.84 -6.55
CA THR A 12 9.70 -6.23 -7.02
C THR A 12 8.63 -6.94 -6.21
N ASP A 13 7.66 -7.50 -6.92
CA ASP A 13 6.50 -8.20 -6.36
C ASP A 13 5.59 -7.37 -5.44
N ILE A 14 5.75 -6.05 -5.37
CA ILE A 14 4.90 -5.13 -4.61
C ILE A 14 4.26 -4.12 -5.56
N TYR A 15 2.94 -4.15 -5.64
CA TYR A 15 2.13 -3.29 -6.51
C TYR A 15 1.25 -2.34 -5.69
N ARG A 16 0.87 -1.21 -6.29
CA ARG A 16 -0.14 -0.30 -5.75
C ARG A 16 -1.29 -0.12 -6.74
N SER A 17 -2.49 0.17 -6.25
CA SER A 17 -3.62 0.56 -7.11
C SER A 17 -4.77 1.29 -6.39
N SER A 18 -5.76 1.75 -7.15
CA SER A 18 -7.11 2.04 -6.64
C SER A 18 -7.87 0.77 -6.28
N PHE A 19 -9.08 0.92 -5.74
CA PHE A 19 -9.95 -0.22 -5.46
C PHE A 19 -10.21 -1.03 -6.75
N PRO A 20 -9.87 -2.33 -6.79
CA PRO A 20 -10.12 -3.15 -7.98
C PRO A 20 -11.61 -3.38 -8.23
N LYS A 21 -12.03 -3.27 -9.50
CA LYS A 21 -13.38 -3.61 -9.95
C LYS A 21 -13.37 -4.95 -10.68
N ALA A 22 -14.54 -5.56 -10.88
CA ALA A 22 -14.67 -6.80 -11.63
C ALA A 22 -14.01 -6.77 -13.02
N SER A 23 -14.06 -5.63 -13.71
CA SER A 23 -13.38 -5.42 -15.01
C SER A 23 -11.85 -5.55 -14.95
N ASN A 24 -11.25 -5.48 -13.76
CA ASN A 24 -9.81 -5.59 -13.52
C ASN A 24 -9.37 -7.01 -13.15
N PHE A 25 -10.29 -7.91 -12.80
CA PHE A 25 -9.96 -9.25 -12.29
C PHE A 25 -9.12 -10.07 -13.27
N GLY A 26 -9.44 -9.99 -14.57
CA GLY A 26 -8.61 -10.61 -15.60
C GLY A 26 -7.15 -10.14 -15.52
N PHE A 27 -6.90 -8.83 -15.33
CA PHE A 27 -5.55 -8.29 -15.22
C PHE A 27 -4.88 -8.76 -13.93
N LEU A 28 -5.59 -8.71 -12.80
CA LEU A 28 -5.04 -9.13 -11.51
C LEU A 28 -4.67 -10.61 -11.49
N ALA A 29 -5.41 -11.47 -12.18
CA ALA A 29 -5.07 -12.88 -12.33
C ALA A 29 -3.71 -13.08 -13.04
N THR A 30 -3.31 -12.18 -13.94
CA THR A 30 -2.00 -12.27 -14.61
C THR A 30 -0.83 -11.97 -13.68
N LEU A 31 -1.05 -11.20 -12.62
CA LEU A 31 -0.03 -10.84 -11.63
C LEU A 31 0.31 -11.99 -10.69
N LYS A 32 -0.55 -13.03 -10.63
CA LYS A 32 -0.40 -14.19 -9.73
C LYS A 32 -0.15 -13.75 -8.28
N LEU A 33 -0.95 -12.79 -7.83
CA LEU A 33 -0.86 -12.26 -6.47
C LEU A 33 -1.02 -13.40 -5.46
N LYS A 34 -0.25 -13.36 -4.38
CA LYS A 34 -0.51 -14.19 -3.20
C LYS A 34 -1.37 -13.46 -2.19
N SER A 35 -1.26 -12.13 -2.13
CA SER A 35 -2.01 -11.34 -1.16
C SER A 35 -2.43 -9.96 -1.65
N ILE A 36 -3.43 -9.40 -0.98
CA ILE A 36 -3.88 -8.01 -1.12
C ILE A 36 -3.89 -7.35 0.25
N VAL A 37 -3.33 -6.14 0.32
CA VAL A 37 -3.40 -5.27 1.49
C VAL A 37 -4.40 -4.15 1.24
N CYS A 38 -5.53 -4.21 1.92
CA CYS A 38 -6.62 -3.26 1.84
C CYS A 38 -6.57 -2.28 3.02
N LEU A 39 -6.48 -0.98 2.73
CA LEU A 39 -6.28 0.06 3.74
C LEU A 39 -7.59 0.77 4.16
N ILE A 40 -8.75 0.20 3.84
CA ILE A 40 -10.06 0.79 4.15
C ILE A 40 -10.75 0.01 5.25
N SER A 41 -11.62 0.66 6.02
CA SER A 41 -12.31 0.02 7.16
C SER A 41 -13.64 -0.60 6.74
N GLU A 42 -14.17 -0.22 5.58
CA GLU A 42 -15.40 -0.73 5.03
C GLU A 42 -15.26 -2.23 4.67
N PRO A 43 -16.33 -3.03 4.82
CA PRO A 43 -16.33 -4.43 4.40
C PRO A 43 -15.95 -4.58 2.93
N TYR A 44 -15.21 -5.63 2.62
CA TYR A 44 -14.84 -5.94 1.24
C TYR A 44 -16.06 -6.51 0.49
N PRO A 45 -16.34 -6.08 -0.76
CA PRO A 45 -17.48 -6.58 -1.52
C PRO A 45 -17.40 -8.08 -1.80
N ASP A 46 -18.54 -8.77 -1.74
CA ASP A 46 -18.63 -10.23 -1.95
C ASP A 46 -18.09 -10.67 -3.30
N GLU A 47 -18.35 -9.90 -4.37
CA GLU A 47 -17.82 -10.19 -5.71
C GLU A 47 -16.29 -10.19 -5.73
N ASN A 48 -15.66 -9.25 -5.02
CA ASN A 48 -14.22 -9.21 -4.90
C ASN A 48 -13.70 -10.36 -4.03
N LEU A 49 -14.37 -10.69 -2.92
CA LEU A 49 -14.00 -11.81 -2.06
C LEU A 49 -14.04 -13.15 -2.82
N ALA A 50 -15.08 -13.38 -3.62
CA ALA A 50 -15.20 -14.57 -4.45
C ALA A 50 -14.04 -14.69 -5.47
N PHE A 51 -13.62 -13.58 -6.07
CA PHE A 51 -12.44 -13.56 -6.93
C PHE A 51 -11.15 -13.90 -6.18
N LEU A 52 -10.96 -13.35 -4.97
CA LEU A 52 -9.79 -13.65 -4.15
C LEU A 52 -9.73 -15.13 -3.76
N GLU A 53 -10.87 -15.70 -3.35
CA GLU A 53 -10.98 -17.12 -3.03
C GLU A 53 -10.65 -18.00 -4.25
N GLN A 54 -11.22 -17.68 -5.42
CA GLN A 54 -10.96 -18.41 -6.67
C GLN A 54 -9.48 -18.36 -7.07
N GLN A 55 -8.78 -17.26 -6.80
CA GLN A 55 -7.37 -17.09 -7.12
C GLN A 55 -6.42 -17.51 -5.98
N ASN A 56 -6.94 -18.00 -4.84
CA ASN A 56 -6.18 -18.29 -3.62
C ASN A 56 -5.36 -17.09 -3.12
N VAL A 57 -5.96 -15.89 -3.15
CA VAL A 57 -5.33 -14.64 -2.72
C VAL A 57 -5.78 -14.30 -1.30
N GLN A 58 -4.81 -14.13 -0.40
CA GLN A 58 -5.09 -13.75 0.99
C GLN A 58 -5.36 -12.25 1.11
N LEU A 59 -6.46 -11.87 1.78
CA LEU A 59 -6.77 -10.47 2.07
C LEU A 59 -6.29 -10.08 3.47
N PHE A 60 -5.46 -9.04 3.55
CA PHE A 60 -5.10 -8.38 4.80
C PHE A 60 -5.76 -7.00 4.84
N GLN A 61 -6.57 -6.74 5.87
CA GLN A 61 -7.31 -5.48 5.99
C GLN A 61 -6.82 -4.67 7.19
N TYR A 62 -6.18 -3.53 6.92
CA TYR A 62 -5.77 -2.55 7.93
C TYR A 62 -6.61 -1.30 7.76
N GLY A 63 -7.77 -1.29 8.41
CA GLY A 63 -8.73 -0.19 8.31
C GLY A 63 -8.16 1.12 8.83
N MET A 64 -7.67 1.98 7.94
CA MET A 64 -7.15 3.29 8.29
C MET A 64 -8.21 4.36 8.06
N PRO A 65 -8.48 5.21 9.06
CA PRO A 65 -9.35 6.36 8.85
C PRO A 65 -8.67 7.33 7.87
N GLY A 66 -9.46 8.03 7.07
CA GLY A 66 -8.89 8.95 6.08
C GLY A 66 -8.26 10.16 6.76
N ASN A 67 -7.00 10.47 6.44
CA ASN A 67 -6.30 11.66 6.95
C ASN A 67 -7.04 12.93 6.47
N LYS A 68 -7.91 13.49 7.30
CA LYS A 68 -8.79 14.62 6.96
C LYS A 68 -8.84 15.58 8.14
N GLU A 69 -8.71 16.87 7.85
CA GLU A 69 -8.95 17.92 8.82
C GLU A 69 -10.40 17.85 9.35
N PRO A 70 -10.64 18.16 10.63
CA PRO A 70 -9.68 18.73 11.59
C PRO A 70 -9.02 17.73 12.55
N PHE A 71 -9.44 16.46 12.61
CA PHE A 71 -9.06 15.56 13.73
C PHE A 71 -8.74 14.11 13.35
N VAL A 72 -8.77 13.74 12.07
CA VAL A 72 -8.58 12.35 11.67
C VAL A 72 -7.15 12.13 11.19
N LYS A 73 -6.33 11.48 12.01
CA LYS A 73 -4.97 11.05 11.68
C LYS A 73 -4.92 9.56 11.40
N ILE A 74 -4.04 9.14 10.50
CA ILE A 74 -3.75 7.72 10.31
C ILE A 74 -2.89 7.26 11.49
N PRO A 75 -3.27 6.18 12.20
CA PRO A 75 -2.45 5.64 13.27
C PRO A 75 -1.17 5.01 12.70
N GLU A 76 -0.03 5.37 13.27
CA GLU A 76 1.29 4.85 12.87
C GLU A 76 1.34 3.32 13.01
N THR A 77 0.75 2.78 14.08
CA THR A 77 0.70 1.34 14.34
C THR A 77 0.07 0.55 13.18
N SER A 78 -1.00 1.05 12.57
CA SER A 78 -1.62 0.38 11.42
C SER A 78 -0.73 0.42 10.19
N ILE A 79 0.03 1.50 9.98
CA ILE A 79 0.98 1.60 8.87
C ILE A 79 2.16 0.65 9.10
N THR A 80 2.70 0.61 10.32
CA THR A 80 3.76 -0.32 10.70
C THR A 80 3.35 -1.77 10.46
N GLN A 81 2.14 -2.17 10.89
CA GLN A 81 1.63 -3.53 10.65
C GLN A 81 1.44 -3.82 9.15
N ALA A 82 0.86 -2.88 8.40
CA ALA A 82 0.72 -3.02 6.95
C ALA A 82 2.07 -3.20 6.25
N ILE A 83 3.08 -2.38 6.60
CA ILE A 83 4.43 -2.48 6.03
C ILE A 83 5.05 -3.84 6.35
N LYS A 84 4.97 -4.32 7.60
CA LYS A 84 5.50 -5.65 7.97
C LYS A 84 4.93 -6.76 7.10
N THR A 85 3.60 -6.77 6.88
CA THR A 85 2.93 -7.74 6.02
C THR A 85 3.30 -7.60 4.53
N ILE A 86 3.51 -6.38 4.04
CA ILE A 86 3.94 -6.11 2.66
C ILE A 86 5.36 -6.60 2.43
N LEU A 87 6.25 -6.39 3.40
CA LEU A 87 7.67 -6.73 3.27
C LEU A 87 7.94 -8.23 3.42
N ASP A 88 7.06 -8.98 4.10
CA ASP A 88 7.16 -10.42 4.23
C ASP A 88 7.11 -11.14 2.86
N PRO A 89 8.20 -11.81 2.43
CA PRO A 89 8.27 -12.51 1.15
C PRO A 89 7.23 -13.64 0.99
N ALA A 90 6.72 -14.19 2.10
CA ALA A 90 5.66 -15.20 2.04
C ALA A 90 4.37 -14.65 1.40
N ASN A 91 4.12 -13.36 1.58
CA ASN A 91 2.91 -12.67 1.09
C ASN A 91 3.07 -12.10 -0.32
N GLN A 92 4.29 -12.08 -0.88
CA GLN A 92 4.58 -11.51 -2.19
C GLN A 92 4.37 -12.55 -3.32
N PRO A 93 3.76 -12.19 -4.47
CA PRO A 93 3.43 -10.82 -4.88
C PRO A 93 2.17 -10.23 -4.23
N VAL A 94 2.26 -8.95 -3.84
CA VAL A 94 1.25 -8.25 -3.04
C VAL A 94 0.72 -7.00 -3.75
N LEU A 95 -0.59 -6.78 -3.68
CA LEU A 95 -1.23 -5.54 -4.14
C LEU A 95 -1.70 -4.69 -2.96
N ILE A 96 -1.22 -3.46 -2.87
CA ILE A 96 -1.66 -2.47 -1.88
C ILE A 96 -2.74 -1.58 -2.50
N HIS A 97 -3.89 -1.43 -1.86
CA HIS A 97 -4.88 -0.48 -2.32
C HIS A 97 -5.70 0.15 -1.20
N CYS A 98 -6.38 1.23 -1.56
CA CYS A 98 -7.45 1.83 -0.77
C CYS A 98 -8.61 2.13 -1.74
N ASN A 99 -9.45 3.13 -1.45
CA ASN A 99 -10.51 3.54 -2.38
C ASN A 99 -9.97 4.04 -3.74
N ARG A 100 -8.96 4.94 -3.72
CA ARG A 100 -8.43 5.57 -4.95
C ARG A 100 -6.93 5.36 -5.19
N GLY A 101 -6.25 4.63 -4.30
CA GLY A 101 -4.79 4.45 -4.38
C GLY A 101 -3.97 5.73 -4.17
N LYS A 102 -4.55 6.75 -3.50
CA LYS A 102 -3.97 8.11 -3.36
C LYS A 102 -3.38 8.37 -1.98
N HIS A 103 -4.25 8.61 -0.98
CA HIS A 103 -3.86 9.07 0.35
C HIS A 103 -3.24 7.96 1.20
N ARG A 104 -4.05 7.02 1.69
CA ARG A 104 -3.60 5.90 2.56
C ARG A 104 -2.52 5.04 1.89
N THR A 105 -2.77 4.63 0.65
CA THR A 105 -1.77 3.90 -0.15
C THR A 105 -0.52 4.74 -0.39
N GLY A 106 -0.66 6.05 -0.61
CA GLY A 106 0.49 6.95 -0.78
C GLY A 106 1.33 7.09 0.49
N CYS A 107 0.70 7.17 1.67
CA CYS A 107 1.42 7.17 2.94
C CYS A 107 2.21 5.88 3.15
N VAL A 108 1.57 4.72 2.98
CA VAL A 108 2.25 3.41 3.12
C VAL A 108 3.43 3.30 2.15
N VAL A 109 3.21 3.63 0.86
CA VAL A 109 4.29 3.60 -0.14
C VAL A 109 5.40 4.61 0.21
N GLY A 110 5.05 5.81 0.66
CA GLY A 110 6.03 6.82 1.08
C GLY A 110 6.89 6.36 2.26
N CYS A 111 6.30 5.70 3.25
CA CYS A 111 7.03 5.09 4.37
C CYS A 111 7.93 3.93 3.90
N ILE A 112 7.49 3.12 2.92
CA ILE A 112 8.35 2.11 2.29
C ILE A 112 9.55 2.77 1.60
N ARG A 113 9.34 3.88 0.86
CA ARG A 113 10.46 4.63 0.25
C ARG A 113 11.42 5.19 1.29
N LYS A 114 10.90 5.61 2.45
CA LYS A 114 11.71 6.08 3.57
C LYS A 114 12.63 4.96 4.09
N LEU A 115 12.12 3.73 4.22
CA LEU A 115 12.94 2.54 4.54
C LEU A 115 14.00 2.22 3.48
N GLN A 116 13.77 2.61 2.22
CA GLN A 116 14.78 2.51 1.14
C GLN A 116 15.82 3.65 1.19
N ASN A 117 15.81 4.50 2.20
CA ASN A 117 16.65 5.69 2.33
C ASN A 117 16.50 6.66 1.14
N TRP A 118 15.30 6.77 0.55
CA TRP A 118 15.02 7.79 -0.46
C TRP A 118 15.00 9.18 0.17
N ASN A 119 15.40 10.19 -0.61
CA ASN A 119 15.27 11.58 -0.16
C ASN A 119 13.77 11.99 -0.13
N LEU A 120 13.40 12.82 0.85
CA LEU A 120 12.01 13.27 1.02
C LEU A 120 11.45 13.99 -0.21
N THR A 121 12.30 14.69 -0.98
CA THR A 121 11.87 15.38 -2.21
C THR A 121 11.31 14.39 -3.24
N MET A 122 11.99 13.27 -3.47
CA MET A 122 11.55 12.21 -4.40
C MET A 122 10.34 11.47 -3.86
N ILE A 123 10.28 11.23 -2.54
CA ILE A 123 9.12 10.60 -1.92
C ILE A 123 7.86 11.46 -2.10
N PHE A 124 7.98 12.77 -1.88
CA PHE A 124 6.85 13.69 -2.06
C PHE A 124 6.48 13.88 -3.53
N ASP A 125 7.45 13.85 -4.45
CA ASP A 125 7.17 13.89 -5.88
C ASP A 125 6.36 12.65 -6.33
N GLU A 126 6.79 11.45 -5.93
CA GLU A 126 6.06 10.20 -6.20
C GLU A 126 4.64 10.25 -5.60
N TYR A 127 4.52 10.68 -4.34
CA TYR A 127 3.23 10.82 -3.68
C TYR A 127 2.30 11.78 -4.46
N ARG A 128 2.78 12.97 -4.83
CA ARG A 128 1.99 13.98 -5.56
C ARG A 128 1.56 13.46 -6.93
N LYS A 129 2.44 12.75 -7.64
CA LYS A 129 2.14 12.13 -8.94
C LYS A 129 0.93 11.21 -8.86
N PHE A 130 0.85 10.34 -7.84
CA PHE A 130 -0.27 9.41 -7.68
C PHE A 130 -1.50 10.05 -7.01
N ALA A 131 -1.30 11.05 -6.15
CA ALA A 131 -2.37 11.71 -5.42
C ALA A 131 -3.06 12.84 -6.21
N ALA A 132 -2.46 13.32 -7.30
CA ALA A 132 -3.01 14.38 -8.14
C ALA A 132 -4.45 14.08 -8.61
N PRO A 133 -5.34 15.09 -8.69
CA PRO A 133 -5.16 16.49 -8.28
C PRO A 133 -5.50 16.75 -6.80
N LYS A 134 -5.65 15.69 -5.98
CA LYS A 134 -6.14 15.76 -4.60
C LYS A 134 -5.07 15.45 -3.57
N GLN A 135 -3.81 15.82 -3.82
CA GLN A 135 -2.70 15.67 -2.88
C GLN A 135 -2.98 16.44 -1.57
N ARG A 136 -2.54 15.88 -0.44
CA ARG A 136 -2.72 16.48 0.89
C ARG A 136 -1.36 16.79 1.52
N ALA A 137 -1.24 17.94 2.16
CA ALA A 137 -0.04 18.29 2.93
C ALA A 137 0.11 17.38 4.17
N LEU A 138 -1.01 17.05 4.84
CA LEU A 138 -1.00 16.17 6.02
C LEU A 138 -0.45 14.77 5.76
N ASP A 139 -0.64 14.23 4.55
CA ASP A 139 -0.08 12.92 4.19
C ASP A 139 1.45 13.00 4.03
N GLN A 140 1.97 14.09 3.44
CA GLN A 140 3.41 14.32 3.30
C GLN A 140 4.06 14.56 4.66
N GLN A 141 3.44 15.37 5.50
CA GLN A 141 3.89 15.59 6.88
C GLN A 141 3.90 14.28 7.69
N PHE A 142 2.89 13.42 7.48
CA PHE A 142 2.89 12.09 8.10
C PHE A 142 4.10 11.26 7.65
N ILE A 143 4.37 11.20 6.34
CA ILE A 143 5.52 10.44 5.81
C ILE A 143 6.85 10.98 6.38
N GLU A 144 6.98 12.29 6.49
CA GLU A 144 8.16 12.94 7.07
C GLU A 144 8.39 12.52 8.53
N LEU A 145 7.35 12.62 9.35
CA LEU A 145 7.41 12.40 10.79
C LEU A 145 7.31 10.94 11.24
N PHE A 146 6.90 10.04 10.35
CA PHE A 146 6.75 8.61 10.66
C PHE A 146 8.05 8.03 11.18
N ASN A 147 8.03 7.39 12.35
CA ASN A 147 9.19 6.66 12.86
C ASN A 147 9.28 5.27 12.19
N GLU A 148 10.30 5.08 11.36
CA GLU A 148 10.56 3.82 10.67
C GLU A 148 11.37 2.78 11.46
N ASP A 149 11.85 3.07 12.68
CA ASP A 149 12.73 2.20 13.48
C ASP A 149 12.15 0.78 13.63
N ASP A 150 10.87 0.67 13.99
CA ASP A 150 10.19 -0.61 14.19
C ASP A 150 10.09 -1.45 12.91
N CYS A 151 9.93 -0.78 11.76
CA CYS A 151 9.90 -1.44 10.46
C CYS A 151 11.31 -1.81 10.01
N TRP A 152 12.29 -0.96 10.31
CA TRP A 152 13.69 -1.18 9.99
C TRP A 152 14.25 -2.37 10.76
N CYS A 153 14.04 -2.43 12.08
CA CYS A 153 14.45 -3.56 12.91
C CYS A 153 13.83 -4.88 12.40
N TYR A 154 12.53 -4.87 12.10
CA TYR A 154 11.87 -6.05 11.53
C TYR A 154 12.48 -6.47 10.18
N ALA A 155 12.70 -5.52 9.27
CA ALA A 155 13.27 -5.82 7.96
C ALA A 155 14.73 -6.29 8.05
N ASN A 156 15.49 -5.77 9.03
CA ASN A 156 16.85 -6.20 9.32
C ASN A 156 16.88 -7.61 9.92
N ASP A 157 16.03 -7.90 10.91
CA ASP A 157 15.96 -9.21 11.57
C ASP A 157 15.54 -10.34 10.63
N MET A 158 14.80 -10.00 9.57
CA MET A 158 14.37 -10.93 8.53
C MET A 158 15.28 -10.95 7.28
N ASP A 159 16.45 -10.30 7.34
CA ASP A 159 17.42 -10.20 6.23
C ASP A 159 16.80 -9.68 4.92
N LEU A 160 15.83 -8.77 5.02
CA LEU A 160 15.11 -8.19 3.88
C LEU A 160 15.81 -6.95 3.30
N LEU A 161 16.76 -6.38 4.04
CA LEU A 161 17.51 -5.18 3.64
C LEU A 161 18.81 -5.54 2.88
N PRO A 162 19.19 -4.80 1.82
CA PRO A 162 18.43 -3.73 1.20
C PRO A 162 17.24 -4.29 0.41
N LEU A 163 16.11 -3.55 0.42
CA LEU A 163 14.93 -3.92 -0.36
C LEU A 163 15.30 -3.98 -1.84
N LYS A 164 15.22 -5.18 -2.43
CA LYS A 164 15.66 -5.46 -3.80
C LYS A 164 14.70 -4.85 -4.83
N TRP A 165 15.28 -4.35 -5.91
CA TRP A 165 14.61 -3.81 -7.10
C TRP A 165 14.29 -4.87 -8.13
#